data_AF-A0A958BBI5-F1
#
_entry.id   AF-A0A958BBI5-F1
#
_cell.length_a   1.000
_cell.length_b   1.000
_cell.length_c   1.000
_cell.angle_alpha   90.00
_cell.angle_beta   90.00
_cell.angle_gamma   90.00
#
_symmetry.space_group_name_H-M   'P 1'
#
loop_
_entity.id
_entity.type
_entity.pdbx_description
1 polymer ?
#
loop_
_entity_poly.entity_id
_entity_poly.type
_entity_poly.pdbx_seq_one_letter_code
_entity_poly.pdbx_strand_id
1 'polypeptide(L)'
;LAQCPAYQQDRQQSEAQRTVASESLKVLDRHAQKLIEEMYFCLRVHLLDEPYRMEEWGFDLKQTTGHIIWPRGRTGRMALLSIYIKQELSRPAALRLTRPNLEDVIVLRDEIKAIQAASRAGYTRRKKSNAIGYALSRQMTECLRAAGVFLISRRFNYRITHDLEKWGFKVVKRVSRAGNGALS
;
A
#
# COMPACT_ATOMS: atom_id res chain seq x y z
N LEU A 1 -24.11 12.86 15.89
CA LEU A 1 -22.68 13.23 16.05
C LEU A 1 -22.24 13.90 14.76
N ALA A 2 -22.24 15.24 14.73
CA ALA A 2 -21.72 15.99 13.60
C ALA A 2 -20.20 15.72 13.48
N GLN A 3 -19.74 15.27 12.32
CA GLN A 3 -18.31 15.09 12.08
C GLN A 3 -17.63 16.46 12.13
N CYS A 4 -16.52 16.56 12.85
CA CYS A 4 -15.76 17.80 12.97
C CYS A 4 -15.35 18.31 11.57
N PRO A 5 -15.62 19.57 11.19
CA PRO A 5 -15.36 20.08 9.85
C PRO A 5 -13.89 19.97 9.44
N ALA A 6 -12.95 20.10 10.39
CA ALA A 6 -11.52 19.88 10.15
C ALA A 6 -11.22 18.46 9.65
N TYR A 7 -11.90 17.44 10.17
CA TYR A 7 -11.73 16.05 9.75
C TYR A 7 -12.24 15.80 8.32
N GLN A 8 -13.33 16.46 7.93
CA GLN A 8 -13.88 16.35 6.58
C GLN A 8 -12.96 17.02 5.55
N GLN A 9 -12.39 18.17 5.91
CA GLN A 9 -11.44 18.90 5.07
C GLN A 9 -10.14 18.11 4.86
N ASP A 10 -9.57 17.54 5.92
CA ASP A 10 -8.38 16.67 5.83
C ASP A 10 -8.62 15.44 4.95
N ARG A 11 -9.81 14.85 5.05
CA ARG A 11 -10.19 13.69 4.23
C ARG A 11 -10.28 14.07 2.75
N GLN A 12 -10.97 15.16 2.42
CA GLN A 12 -11.11 15.64 1.05
C GLN A 12 -9.75 16.00 0.44
N GLN A 13 -8.88 16.67 1.21
CA GLN A 13 -7.52 16.97 0.77
C GLN A 13 -6.70 15.70 0.52
N SER A 14 -6.81 14.69 1.39
CA SER A 14 -6.12 13.41 1.20
C SER A 14 -6.63 12.65 -0.03
N GLU A 15 -7.94 12.70 -0.30
CA GLU A 15 -8.52 12.07 -1.49
C GLU A 15 -8.09 12.80 -2.78
N ALA A 16 -8.11 14.14 -2.80
CA ALA A 16 -7.62 14.93 -3.92
C ALA A 16 -6.13 14.67 -4.23
N GLN A 17 -5.28 14.65 -3.20
CA GLN A 17 -3.85 14.34 -3.35
C GLN A 17 -3.61 12.95 -3.93
N ARG A 18 -4.44 11.94 -3.58
CA ARG A 18 -4.33 10.60 -4.16
C ARG A 18 -4.70 10.58 -5.63
N THR A 19 -5.76 11.28 -6.01
CA THR A 19 -6.19 11.35 -7.40
C THR A 19 -5.10 12.00 -8.25
N VAL A 20 -4.54 13.13 -7.78
CA VAL A 20 -3.43 13.82 -8.45
C VAL A 20 -2.20 12.91 -8.56
N ALA A 21 -1.80 12.23 -7.47
CA ALA A 21 -0.66 11.32 -7.48
C ALA A 21 -0.87 10.09 -8.41
N SER A 22 -2.11 9.62 -8.53
CA SER A 22 -2.44 8.53 -9.44
C SER A 22 -2.36 8.98 -10.91
N GLU A 23 -2.88 10.16 -11.22
CA GLU A 23 -2.81 10.71 -12.58
C GLU A 23 -1.39 11.07 -12.97
N SER A 24 -0.61 11.68 -12.08
CA SER A 24 0.81 11.97 -12.34
C SER A 24 1.58 10.68 -12.63
N LEU A 25 1.34 9.62 -11.86
CA LEU A 25 1.97 8.32 -12.09
C LEU A 25 1.61 7.71 -13.46
N LYS A 26 0.36 7.86 -13.92
CA LYS A 26 -0.04 7.41 -15.27
C LYS A 26 0.65 8.21 -16.38
N VAL A 27 0.86 9.50 -16.17
CA VAL A 27 1.60 10.35 -17.12
C VAL A 27 3.06 9.92 -17.18
N LEU A 28 3.70 9.73 -16.02
CA LEU A 28 5.09 9.26 -15.95
C LEU A 28 5.27 7.85 -16.52
N ASP A 29 4.31 6.94 -16.29
CA ASP A 29 4.35 5.61 -16.87
C ASP A 29 4.29 5.65 -18.41
N ARG A 30 3.50 6.57 -18.98
CA ARG A 30 3.45 6.80 -20.44
C ARG A 30 4.74 7.44 -20.95
N HIS A 31 5.30 8.38 -20.20
CA HIS A 31 6.58 8.99 -20.55
C HIS A 31 7.71 7.95 -20.55
N ALA A 32 7.76 7.08 -19.53
CA ALA A 32 8.74 6.01 -19.42
C ALA A 32 8.63 5.03 -20.58
N GLN A 33 7.42 4.70 -21.03
CA GLN A 33 7.22 3.84 -22.19
C GLN A 33 7.85 4.46 -23.46
N LYS A 34 7.58 5.74 -23.73
CA LYS A 34 8.16 6.44 -24.90
C LYS A 34 9.68 6.53 -24.82
N LEU A 35 10.22 6.82 -23.64
CA LEU A 35 11.66 6.88 -23.40
C LEU A 35 12.32 5.52 -23.64
N ILE A 36 11.72 4.43 -23.15
CA ILE A 36 12.22 3.07 -23.38
C ILE A 36 12.21 2.69 -24.86
N GLU A 37 11.18 3.11 -25.61
CA GLU A 37 11.14 2.93 -27.06
C GLU A 37 12.28 3.70 -27.74
N GLU A 38 12.52 4.96 -27.36
CA GLU A 38 13.65 5.76 -27.88
C GLU A 38 15.00 5.12 -27.55
N MET A 39 15.21 4.69 -26.29
CA MET A 39 16.40 3.95 -25.86
C MET A 39 16.64 2.74 -26.75
N TYR A 40 15.59 1.94 -27.00
CA TYR A 40 15.67 0.78 -27.87
C TYR A 40 16.11 1.15 -29.29
N PHE A 41 15.50 2.16 -29.91
CA PHE A 41 15.87 2.58 -31.27
C PHE A 41 17.32 3.07 -31.34
N CYS A 42 17.76 3.89 -30.38
CA CYS A 42 19.14 4.39 -30.33
C CYS A 42 20.14 3.24 -30.14
N LEU A 43 19.87 2.33 -29.20
CA LEU A 43 20.71 1.17 -28.97
C LEU A 43 20.79 0.26 -30.19
N ARG A 44 19.67 0.07 -30.89
CA ARG A 44 19.61 -0.77 -32.07
C ARG A 44 20.50 -0.26 -33.20
N VAL A 45 20.49 1.05 -33.43
CA VAL A 45 21.38 1.71 -34.40
C VAL A 45 22.85 1.58 -33.98
N HIS A 46 23.15 1.75 -32.69
CA HIS A 46 24.53 1.69 -32.18
C HIS A 46 25.11 0.27 -32.11
N LEU A 47 24.27 -0.73 -31.83
CA LEU A 47 24.66 -2.13 -31.68
C LEU A 47 24.52 -2.92 -32.99
N LEU A 48 24.28 -2.25 -34.13
CA LEU A 48 24.21 -2.85 -35.47
C LEU A 48 23.25 -4.05 -35.55
N ASP A 49 22.08 -3.94 -34.94
CA ASP A 49 21.06 -5.01 -34.90
C ASP A 49 21.53 -6.33 -34.26
N GLU A 50 22.54 -6.32 -33.38
CA GLU A 50 22.93 -7.50 -32.60
C GLU A 50 22.02 -7.67 -31.36
N PRO A 51 21.00 -8.56 -31.40
CA PRO A 51 19.98 -8.61 -30.36
C PRO A 51 20.57 -9.06 -29.02
N TYR A 52 21.54 -9.96 -29.01
CA TYR A 52 22.17 -10.50 -27.79
C TYR A 52 22.80 -9.39 -26.92
N ARG A 53 23.33 -8.32 -27.54
CA ARG A 53 23.90 -7.20 -26.81
C ARG A 53 22.85 -6.36 -26.09
N MET A 54 21.58 -6.44 -26.49
CA MET A 54 20.48 -5.70 -25.85
C MET A 54 20.18 -6.22 -24.43
N GLU A 55 20.49 -7.49 -24.13
CA GLU A 55 20.33 -8.05 -22.78
C GLU A 55 21.23 -7.34 -21.76
N GLU A 56 22.43 -6.92 -22.17
CA GLU A 56 23.35 -6.15 -21.31
C GLU A 56 22.77 -4.79 -20.89
N TRP A 57 21.80 -4.29 -21.66
CA TRP A 57 21.07 -3.05 -21.41
C TRP A 57 19.73 -3.25 -20.70
N GLY A 58 19.41 -4.50 -20.35
CA GLY A 58 18.20 -4.86 -19.62
C GLY A 58 16.97 -5.12 -20.49
N PHE A 59 17.14 -5.30 -21.80
CA PHE A 59 16.08 -5.80 -22.67
C PHE A 59 16.13 -7.33 -22.72
N ASP A 60 15.09 -7.97 -22.20
CA ASP A 60 15.01 -9.43 -22.25
C ASP A 60 14.76 -9.92 -23.68
N LEU A 61 15.37 -11.05 -24.07
CA LEU A 61 15.13 -11.68 -25.37
C LEU A 61 14.27 -12.94 -25.24
N LYS A 62 13.44 -13.16 -26.26
CA LYS A 62 12.75 -14.42 -26.45
C LYS A 62 13.72 -15.43 -27.06
N GLN A 63 14.16 -16.40 -26.26
CA GLN A 63 15.16 -17.42 -26.63
C GLN A 63 14.88 -18.15 -27.94
N THR A 64 13.61 -18.33 -28.32
CA THR A 64 13.24 -19.07 -29.54
C THR A 64 13.31 -18.27 -30.83
N THR A 65 13.24 -16.93 -30.77
CA THR A 65 13.16 -16.08 -31.97
C THR A 65 14.15 -14.92 -31.96
N GLY A 66 14.89 -14.70 -30.87
CA GLY A 66 15.79 -13.56 -30.68
C GLY A 66 15.07 -12.20 -30.64
N HIS A 67 13.75 -12.19 -30.46
CA HIS A 67 12.97 -10.95 -30.40
C HIS A 67 12.99 -10.36 -29.00
N ILE A 68 13.01 -9.04 -28.91
CA ILE A 68 12.97 -8.33 -27.63
C ILE A 68 11.59 -8.43 -26.99
N ILE A 69 11.61 -8.70 -25.69
CA ILE A 69 10.44 -8.71 -24.83
C ILE A 69 10.37 -7.34 -24.17
N TRP A 70 9.34 -6.58 -24.53
CA TRP A 70 9.10 -5.27 -23.92
C TRP A 70 8.80 -5.39 -22.42
N PRO A 71 9.35 -4.49 -21.58
CA PRO A 71 9.15 -4.54 -20.14
C PRO A 71 7.67 -4.38 -19.78
N ARG A 72 7.13 -5.38 -19.06
CA ARG A 72 5.74 -5.37 -18.63
C ARG A 72 5.58 -4.70 -17.28
N GLY A 73 4.61 -3.79 -17.22
CA GLY A 73 4.26 -3.07 -16.00
C GLY A 73 5.38 -2.17 -15.49
N ARG A 74 5.08 -1.48 -14.40
CA ARG A 74 5.95 -0.44 -13.85
C ARG A 74 7.28 -0.98 -13.34
N THR A 75 7.25 -2.14 -12.66
CA THR A 75 8.45 -2.76 -12.09
C THR A 75 9.45 -3.13 -13.18
N GLY A 76 8.98 -3.71 -14.29
CA GLY A 76 9.84 -4.06 -15.42
C GLY A 76 10.47 -2.81 -16.06
N ARG A 77 9.66 -1.77 -16.32
CA ARG A 77 10.15 -0.50 -16.88
C ARG A 77 11.21 0.14 -15.98
N MET A 78 10.97 0.15 -14.67
CA MET A 78 11.91 0.69 -13.68
C MET A 78 13.22 -0.08 -13.59
N ALA A 79 13.16 -1.40 -13.72
CA ALA A 79 14.34 -2.25 -13.76
C ALA A 79 15.18 -1.93 -15.00
N LEU A 80 14.55 -1.85 -16.17
CA LEU A 80 15.21 -1.51 -17.43
C LEU A 80 15.86 -0.12 -17.36
N LEU A 81 15.12 0.92 -16.95
CA LEU A 81 15.68 2.27 -16.78
C LEU A 81 16.90 2.27 -15.85
N SER A 82 16.86 1.47 -14.77
CA SER A 82 17.98 1.37 -13.82
C SER A 82 19.20 0.67 -14.43
N ILE A 83 19.01 -0.39 -15.21
CA ILE A 83 20.09 -1.09 -15.91
C ILE A 83 20.71 -0.19 -16.97
N TYR A 84 19.89 0.47 -17.79
CA TYR A 84 20.37 1.41 -18.80
C TYR A 84 21.20 2.53 -18.20
N ILE A 85 20.72 3.19 -17.13
CA ILE A 85 21.48 4.27 -16.47
C ILE A 85 22.82 3.73 -15.95
N LYS A 86 22.84 2.52 -15.37
CA LYS A 86 24.07 1.90 -14.91
C LYS A 86 25.05 1.68 -16.06
N GLN A 87 24.57 1.26 -17.22
CA GLN A 87 25.43 1.05 -18.39
C GLN A 87 25.89 2.33 -19.06
N GLU A 88 25.07 3.39 -19.11
CA GLU A 88 25.58 4.66 -19.63
C GLU A 88 26.58 5.32 -18.70
N LEU A 89 26.40 5.18 -17.38
CA LEU A 89 27.36 5.70 -16.42
C LEU A 89 28.68 4.94 -16.43
N SER A 90 28.68 3.64 -16.76
CA SER A 90 29.91 2.84 -16.88
C SER A 90 30.75 3.21 -18.10
N ARG A 91 30.14 3.88 -19.09
CA ARG A 91 30.82 4.33 -20.31
C ARG A 91 31.56 5.66 -20.11
N PRO A 92 32.71 5.84 -20.80
CA PRO A 92 33.37 7.14 -20.89
C PRO A 92 32.43 8.20 -21.46
N ALA A 93 32.48 9.43 -20.94
CA ALA A 93 31.54 10.49 -21.31
C ALA A 93 31.47 10.77 -22.82
N ALA A 94 32.59 10.61 -23.54
CA ALA A 94 32.66 10.80 -24.99
C ALA A 94 31.93 9.72 -25.82
N LEU A 95 31.64 8.56 -25.23
CA LEU A 95 31.00 7.41 -25.89
C LEU A 95 29.55 7.19 -25.43
N ARG A 96 29.01 8.10 -24.61
CA ARG A 96 27.64 8.00 -24.13
C ARG A 96 26.65 8.32 -25.23
N LEU A 97 25.50 7.67 -25.19
CA LEU A 97 24.40 8.01 -26.08
C LEU A 97 23.91 9.44 -25.82
N THR A 98 23.82 10.25 -26.88
CA THR A 98 23.28 11.61 -26.81
C THR A 98 21.76 11.62 -26.66
N ARG A 99 21.09 10.57 -27.16
CA ARG A 99 19.65 10.39 -27.07
C ARG A 99 19.29 8.96 -26.64
N PRO A 100 18.31 8.80 -25.74
CA PRO A 100 17.73 9.87 -24.91
C PRO A 100 18.76 10.45 -23.93
N ASN A 101 18.55 11.70 -23.50
CA ASN A 101 19.43 12.36 -22.53
C ASN A 101 19.44 11.56 -21.22
N LEU A 102 20.63 11.18 -20.75
CA LEU A 102 20.80 10.40 -19.53
C LEU A 102 20.16 11.08 -18.30
N GLU A 103 20.22 12.41 -18.23
CA GLU A 103 19.61 13.17 -17.15
C GLU A 103 18.09 13.00 -17.12
N ASP A 104 17.42 13.06 -18.28
CA ASP A 104 15.97 12.86 -18.39
C ASP A 104 15.56 11.45 -17.94
N VAL A 105 16.37 10.45 -18.30
CA VAL A 105 16.16 9.04 -17.88
C VAL A 105 16.30 8.91 -16.35
N ILE A 106 17.31 9.57 -15.76
CA ILE A 106 17.54 9.58 -14.30
C ILE A 106 16.38 10.27 -13.57
N VAL A 107 16.01 11.47 -14.01
CA VAL A 107 14.91 12.26 -13.42
C VAL A 107 13.63 11.45 -13.43
N LEU A 108 13.26 10.87 -14.58
CA LEU A 108 12.03 10.09 -14.70
C LEU A 108 12.02 8.86 -13.78
N ARG A 109 13.13 8.11 -13.71
CA ARG A 109 13.26 6.98 -12.79
C ARG A 109 13.04 7.43 -11.35
N ASP A 110 13.65 8.54 -10.95
CA ASP A 110 13.63 9.01 -9.56
C ASP A 110 12.27 9.61 -9.18
N GLU A 111 11.58 10.28 -10.10
CA GLU A 111 10.19 10.71 -9.93
C GLU A 111 9.24 9.52 -9.71
N ILE A 112 9.36 8.47 -10.53
CA ILE A 112 8.55 7.26 -10.37
C ILE A 112 8.85 6.60 -9.01
N LYS A 113 10.12 6.52 -8.59
CA LYS A 113 10.50 6.01 -7.26
C LYS A 113 9.92 6.84 -6.14
N ALA A 114 9.97 8.17 -6.24
CA ALA A 114 9.45 9.07 -5.21
C ALA A 114 7.94 8.89 -5.01
N ILE A 115 7.17 8.82 -6.09
CA ILE A 115 5.71 8.60 -6.02
C ILE A 115 5.38 7.22 -5.45
N GLN A 116 6.13 6.19 -5.82
CA GLN A 116 5.96 4.85 -5.23
C GLN A 116 6.26 4.83 -3.72
N ALA A 117 7.34 5.49 -3.29
CA ALA A 117 7.70 5.59 -1.89
C ALA A 117 6.63 6.34 -1.08
N ALA A 118 6.14 7.47 -1.60
CA ALA A 118 5.05 8.24 -1.01
C ALA A 118 3.76 7.41 -0.89
N SER A 119 3.43 6.63 -1.94
CA SER A 119 2.26 5.74 -1.94
C SER A 119 2.35 4.66 -0.86
N ARG A 120 3.52 4.02 -0.71
CA ARG A 120 3.77 3.01 0.33
C ARG A 120 3.69 3.61 1.73
N ALA A 121 4.30 4.78 1.94
CA ALA A 121 4.23 5.49 3.22
C ALA A 121 2.78 5.84 3.58
N GLY A 122 1.99 6.33 2.62
CA GLY A 122 0.58 6.64 2.79
C GLY A 122 -0.29 5.41 3.10
N TYR A 123 0.02 4.25 2.51
CA TYR A 123 -0.63 2.98 2.86
C TYR A 123 -0.30 2.57 4.31
N THR A 124 0.98 2.58 4.69
CA THR A 124 1.42 2.23 6.05
C THR A 124 0.81 3.14 7.10
N ARG A 125 0.76 4.46 6.85
CA ARG A 125 0.12 5.43 7.76
C ARG A 125 -1.36 5.12 7.97
N ARG A 126 -2.10 4.81 6.89
CA ARG A 126 -3.51 4.41 6.98
C ARG A 126 -3.71 3.12 7.75
N LYS A 127 -2.88 2.10 7.47
CA LYS A 127 -2.95 0.82 8.18
C LYS A 127 -2.76 1.02 9.69
N LYS A 128 -1.79 1.84 10.09
CA LYS A 128 -1.56 2.21 11.50
C LYS A 128 -2.76 2.99 12.08
N SER A 129 -3.25 4.00 11.37
CA SER A 129 -4.41 4.80 11.81
C SER A 129 -5.66 3.94 12.03
N ASN A 130 -5.97 3.06 11.09
CA ASN A 130 -7.10 2.13 11.18
C ASN A 130 -6.95 1.16 12.36
N ALA A 131 -5.72 0.65 12.60
CA ALA A 131 -5.46 -0.22 13.74
C ALA A 131 -5.69 0.49 15.08
N ILE A 132 -5.26 1.76 15.20
CA ILE A 132 -5.50 2.58 16.39
C ILE A 132 -7.00 2.84 16.58
N GLY A 133 -7.70 3.24 15.52
CA GLY A 133 -9.15 3.47 15.58
C GLY A 133 -9.94 2.23 15.99
N TYR A 134 -9.56 1.06 15.47
CA TYR A 134 -10.17 -0.21 15.86
C TYR A 134 -9.89 -0.55 17.33
N ALA A 135 -8.65 -0.37 17.81
CA ALA A 135 -8.30 -0.60 19.21
C ALA A 135 -9.09 0.33 20.16
N LEU A 136 -9.19 1.62 19.82
CA LEU A 136 -9.94 2.60 20.61
C LEU A 136 -11.45 2.29 20.60
N SER A 137 -12.01 1.93 19.44
CA SER A 137 -13.42 1.52 19.35
C SER A 137 -13.70 0.30 20.23
N ARG A 138 -12.81 -0.70 20.24
CA ARG A 138 -12.95 -1.87 21.10
C ARG A 138 -12.92 -1.49 22.58
N GLN A 139 -11.97 -0.65 23.00
CA GLN A 139 -11.90 -0.14 24.37
C GLN A 139 -13.18 0.61 24.76
N MET A 140 -13.67 1.49 23.88
CA MET A 140 -14.92 2.23 24.11
C MET A 140 -16.12 1.28 24.28
N THR A 141 -16.22 0.24 23.44
CA THR A 141 -17.27 -0.77 23.56
C THR A 141 -17.18 -1.52 24.88
N GLU A 142 -15.98 -1.90 25.34
CA GLU A 142 -15.81 -2.54 26.66
C GLU A 142 -16.20 -1.61 27.81
N CYS A 143 -15.82 -0.32 27.75
CA CYS A 143 -16.25 0.67 28.74
C CYS A 143 -17.76 0.86 28.74
N LEU A 144 -18.40 0.91 27.57
CA LEU A 144 -19.85 1.02 27.45
C LEU A 144 -20.57 -0.22 27.97
N ARG A 145 -20.03 -1.42 27.73
CA ARG A 145 -20.53 -2.67 28.31
C ARG A 145 -20.43 -2.66 29.83
N ALA A 146 -19.28 -2.28 30.38
CA ALA A 146 -19.08 -2.18 31.82
C ALA A 146 -20.01 -1.15 32.47
N ALA A 147 -20.15 0.03 31.86
CA ALA A 147 -21.09 1.06 32.29
C ALA A 147 -22.54 0.58 32.22
N GLY A 148 -22.92 -0.12 31.16
CA GLY A 148 -24.24 -0.74 31.02
C GLY A 148 -24.52 -1.76 32.12
N VAL A 149 -23.58 -2.67 32.39
CA VAL A 149 -23.68 -3.64 33.49
C VAL A 149 -23.83 -2.93 34.83
N PHE A 150 -23.07 -1.87 35.08
CA PHE A 150 -23.16 -1.08 36.32
C PHE A 150 -24.54 -0.43 36.48
N LEU A 151 -25.04 0.23 35.43
CA LEU A 151 -26.36 0.89 35.43
C LEU A 151 -27.50 -0.12 35.67
N ILE A 152 -27.43 -1.27 35.02
CA ILE A 152 -28.42 -2.35 35.16
C ILE A 152 -28.34 -2.95 36.56
N SER A 153 -27.14 -3.26 37.04
CA SER A 153 -26.94 -3.77 38.40
C SER A 153 -27.52 -2.80 39.43
N ARG A 154 -27.27 -1.50 39.28
CA ARG A 154 -27.85 -0.47 40.16
C ARG A 154 -29.38 -0.41 40.07
N ARG A 155 -29.98 -0.54 38.87
CA ARG A 155 -31.44 -0.57 38.69
C ARG A 155 -32.11 -1.74 39.40
N PHE A 156 -31.44 -2.89 39.45
CA PHE A 156 -31.92 -4.11 40.10
C PHE A 156 -31.35 -4.31 41.51
N ASN A 157 -30.85 -3.25 42.17
CA ASN A 157 -30.27 -3.30 43.52
C ASN A 157 -29.20 -4.40 43.69
N TYR A 158 -28.39 -4.61 42.66
CA TYR A 158 -27.36 -5.64 42.57
C TYR A 158 -27.89 -7.08 42.73
N ARG A 159 -29.19 -7.31 42.50
CA ARG A 159 -29.81 -8.63 42.49
C ARG A 159 -29.94 -9.16 41.06
N ILE A 160 -29.58 -10.42 40.87
CA ILE A 160 -29.82 -11.13 39.61
C ILE A 160 -31.29 -11.57 39.64
N THR A 161 -32.15 -10.87 38.91
CA THR A 161 -33.56 -11.22 38.73
C THR A 161 -33.82 -11.76 37.33
N HIS A 162 -34.91 -12.53 37.18
CA HIS A 162 -35.33 -13.08 35.89
C HIS A 162 -35.72 -11.97 34.89
N ASP A 163 -36.06 -10.77 35.37
CA ASP A 163 -36.36 -9.61 34.53
C ASP A 163 -35.16 -9.13 33.70
N LEU A 164 -33.93 -9.52 34.05
CA LEU A 164 -32.74 -9.27 33.24
C LEU A 164 -32.82 -9.97 31.87
N GLU A 165 -33.55 -11.08 31.75
CA GLU A 165 -33.75 -11.76 30.46
C GLU A 165 -34.56 -10.90 29.49
N LYS A 166 -35.53 -10.10 29.99
CA LYS A 166 -36.28 -9.14 29.17
C LYS A 166 -35.40 -8.02 28.60
N TRP A 167 -34.21 -7.83 29.19
CA TRP A 167 -33.19 -6.87 28.74
C TRP A 167 -32.10 -7.53 27.88
N GLY A 168 -32.29 -8.79 27.47
CA GLY A 168 -31.38 -9.52 26.59
C GLY A 168 -30.18 -10.17 27.30
N PHE A 169 -30.16 -10.22 28.63
CA PHE A 169 -29.12 -10.91 29.38
C PHE A 169 -29.44 -12.40 29.53
N LYS A 170 -28.41 -13.24 29.41
CA LYS A 170 -28.54 -14.66 29.75
C LYS A 170 -28.38 -14.85 31.26
N VAL A 171 -29.47 -15.14 31.97
CA VAL A 171 -29.43 -15.43 33.41
C VAL A 171 -29.04 -16.88 33.63
N VAL A 172 -27.84 -17.12 34.14
CA VAL A 172 -27.39 -18.48 34.49
C VAL A 172 -27.72 -18.76 35.95
N LYS A 173 -28.69 -19.65 36.20
CA LYS A 173 -28.96 -20.14 37.57
C LYS A 173 -27.71 -20.86 38.07
N ARG A 174 -27.20 -20.46 39.25
CA ARG A 174 -26.20 -21.26 39.97
C ARG A 174 -26.85 -22.58 40.33
N VAL A 175 -26.34 -23.69 39.78
CA VAL A 175 -26.60 -25.02 40.34
C VAL A 175 -25.86 -25.05 41.67
N SER A 176 -26.60 -25.05 42.78
CA SER A 176 -26.06 -25.31 44.10
C SER A 176 -25.27 -26.62 44.02
N ARG A 177 -23.97 -26.61 44.32
CA ARG A 177 -23.28 -27.86 44.67
C ARG A 177 -23.98 -28.36 45.93
N ALA A 178 -24.87 -29.33 45.77
CA ALA A 178 -25.37 -30.12 46.88
C ALA A 178 -24.13 -30.67 47.61
N GLY A 179 -23.99 -30.30 48.87
CA GLY A 179 -22.87 -30.75 49.70
C GLY A 179 -22.88 -32.27 49.76
N ASN A 180 -21.75 -32.89 49.44
CA ASN A 180 -21.42 -34.22 49.95
C ASN A 180 -21.24 -34.09 51.47
N GLY A 181 -22.36 -34.10 52.20
CA GLY A 181 -22.39 -34.46 53.60
C GLY A 181 -22.34 -35.98 53.70
N ALA A 182 -21.14 -36.54 53.63
CA ALA A 182 -20.88 -37.93 53.99
C ALA A 182 -19.54 -37.97 54.70
N LEU A 183 -19.55 -37.66 56.00
CA LEU A 183 -18.52 -38.01 56.98
C LEU A 183 -19.11 -37.76 58.37
N SER A 184 -19.71 -38.82 58.92
CA SER A 184 -19.77 -39.23 60.34
C SER A 184 -21.00 -40.10 60.56
#